data_AF-A0A6P2RC88-F1
#
_entry.id   AF-A0A6P2RC88-F1
#
_cell.length_a   1.000
_cell.length_b   1.000
_cell.length_c   1.000
_cell.angle_alpha   90.00
_cell.angle_beta   90.00
_cell.angle_gamma   90.00
#
_symmetry.space_group_name_H-M   'P 1'
#
loop_
_entity.id
_entity.type
_entity.pdbx_description
1 polymer ?
#
loop_
_entity_poly.entity_id
_entity_poly.type
_entity_poly.pdbx_seq_one_letter_code
_entity_poly.pdbx_strand_id
1 'polypeptide(L)' 'MGIIKISEHMHERLRSTSTALSRSINAQAEHWLRVGMLSELNPALSYGDICRMLIEAEVRGGEAGPAEPVEHGIEQVA' A
#
# COMPACT_ATOMS: atom_id res chain seq x y z
N MET A 1 -15.97 -4.65 -11.00
CA MET A 1 -14.70 -3.92 -11.26
C MET A 1 -15.05 -2.48 -11.57
N GLY A 2 -14.58 -1.53 -10.76
CA GLY A 2 -14.73 -0.10 -11.06
C GLY A 2 -13.60 0.35 -11.99
N ILE A 3 -13.92 1.06 -13.08
CA ILE A 3 -12.90 1.65 -13.97
C ILE A 3 -12.60 3.05 -13.45
N ILE A 4 -11.35 3.28 -13.03
CA ILE A 4 -10.89 4.61 -12.63
C ILE A 4 -10.29 5.31 -13.85
N LYS A 5 -10.78 6.51 -14.15
CA LYS A 5 -10.20 7.36 -15.20
C LYS A 5 -9.04 8.16 -14.61
N ILE A 6 -7.91 8.18 -15.31
CA ILE A 6 -6.73 8.99 -14.99
C ILE A 6 -6.32 9.80 -16.23
N SER A 7 -5.50 10.82 -16.05
CA SER A 7 -4.97 11.60 -17.18
C SER A 7 -3.99 10.78 -18.03
N GLU A 8 -3.88 11.09 -19.32
CA GLU A 8 -2.95 10.39 -20.23
C GLU A 8 -1.51 10.46 -19.72
N HIS A 9 -1.10 11.62 -19.24
CA HIS A 9 0.20 11.83 -18.63
C HIS A 9 0.46 10.91 -17.41
N MET A 10 -0.56 10.62 -16.60
CA MET A 10 -0.42 9.67 -15.49
C MET A 10 -0.33 8.23 -15.99
N HIS A 11 -1.09 7.89 -17.04
CA HIS A 11 -1.04 6.59 -17.69
C HIS A 11 0.34 6.31 -18.31
N GLU A 12 0.97 7.30 -18.95
CA GLU A 12 2.35 7.21 -19.45
C GLU A 12 3.37 6.97 -18.32
N ARG A 13 3.23 7.68 -17.19
CA ARG A 13 4.09 7.47 -16.00
C ARG A 13 3.93 6.06 -15.44
N LEU A 14 2.70 5.57 -15.31
CA LEU A 14 2.44 4.19 -14.90
C LEU A 14 3.10 3.19 -15.85
N ARG A 15 2.99 3.38 -17.16
CA ARG A 15 3.61 2.50 -18.16
C ARG A 15 5.14 2.49 -18.03
N SER A 16 5.77 3.65 -17.90
CA SER A 16 7.23 3.77 -17.76
C SER A 16 7.71 3.14 -16.44
N THR A 17 7.10 3.50 -15.31
CA THR A 17 7.48 2.99 -13.99
C THR A 17 7.20 1.49 -13.84
N SER A 18 6.07 0.99 -14.34
CA SER A 18 5.75 -0.45 -14.29
C SER A 18 6.79 -1.28 -15.05
N THR A 19 7.22 -0.81 -16.23
CA THR A 19 8.31 -1.45 -16.99
C THR A 19 9.62 -1.43 -16.19
N ALA A 20 10.00 -0.29 -15.63
CA ALA A 20 11.24 -0.16 -14.85
C ALA A 20 11.26 -1.03 -13.58
N LEU A 21 10.11 -1.19 -12.92
CA LEU A 21 9.97 -1.96 -11.68
C LEU A 21 9.51 -3.41 -11.91
N SER A 22 9.45 -3.87 -13.16
CA SER A 22 9.04 -5.23 -13.54
C SER A 22 7.67 -5.64 -12.98
N ARG A 23 6.67 -4.75 -13.08
CA ARG A 23 5.27 -4.99 -12.67
C ARG A 23 4.31 -4.79 -13.84
N SER A 24 3.09 -5.33 -13.72
CA SER A 24 2.00 -4.92 -14.63
C SER A 24 1.60 -3.47 -14.34
N ILE A 25 0.97 -2.81 -15.33
CA ILE A 25 0.46 -1.44 -15.16
C ILE A 25 -0.54 -1.36 -14.00
N ASN A 26 -1.43 -2.35 -13.88
CA ASN A 26 -2.41 -2.41 -12.80
C ASN A 26 -1.75 -2.61 -11.43
N ALA A 27 -0.77 -3.52 -11.32
CA ALA A 27 -0.04 -3.74 -10.08
C ALA A 27 0.76 -2.49 -9.66
N GLN A 28 1.30 -1.74 -10.63
CA GLN A 28 1.98 -0.48 -10.33
C GLN A 28 1.00 0.62 -9.87
N ALA A 29 -0.20 0.68 -10.47
CA ALA A 29 -1.25 1.60 -10.05
C ALA A 29 -1.73 1.26 -8.63
N GLU A 30 -2.00 0.00 -8.35
CA GLU A 30 -2.39 -0.48 -7.03
C GLU A 30 -1.32 -0.16 -5.97
N HIS A 31 -0.04 -0.39 -6.30
CA HIS A 31 1.05 -0.06 -5.39
C HIS A 31 1.07 1.44 -5.03
N TRP A 32 0.92 2.34 -6.00
CA TRP A 32 0.85 3.78 -5.73
C TRP A 32 -0.38 4.16 -4.90
N LEU A 33 -1.54 3.54 -5.15
CA LEU A 33 -2.74 3.78 -4.36
C LEU A 33 -2.56 3.32 -2.91
N ARG A 34 -1.98 2.13 -2.70
CA ARG A 34 -1.71 1.59 -1.36
C ARG A 34 -0.69 2.45 -0.61
N VAL A 35 0.39 2.86 -1.26
CA VAL A 35 1.38 3.78 -0.67
C VAL A 35 0.73 5.12 -0.31
N GLY A 36 -0.06 5.71 -1.22
CA GLY A 36 -0.75 6.97 -0.99
C GLY A 36 -1.69 6.90 0.22
N MET A 37 -2.56 5.90 0.26
CA MET A 37 -3.47 5.67 1.37
C MET A 37 -2.73 5.49 2.70
N LEU A 38 -1.68 4.64 2.73
CA LEU A 38 -0.90 4.43 3.95
C LEU A 38 -0.16 5.70 4.39
N SER A 39 0.32 6.52 3.46
CA SER A 39 0.96 7.80 3.77
C SER A 39 -0.02 8.83 4.33
N GLU A 40 -1.27 8.86 3.84
CA GLU A 40 -2.32 9.72 4.37
C GLU A 40 -2.74 9.31 5.78
N LEU A 41 -2.85 8.00 6.03
CA LEU A 41 -3.24 7.45 7.33
C LEU A 41 -2.11 7.49 8.37
N ASN A 42 -0.86 7.51 7.92
CA ASN A 42 0.31 7.47 8.79
C ASN A 42 1.35 8.55 8.39
N PRO A 43 1.04 9.85 8.59
CA PRO A 43 1.90 10.94 8.08
C PRO A 43 3.32 10.98 8.67
N ALA A 44 3.54 10.31 9.81
CA ALA A 44 4.84 10.24 10.48
C ALA A 44 5.74 9.12 9.93
N LEU A 45 5.20 8.17 9.16
CA LEU A 45 5.98 7.06 8.64
C LEU A 45 6.80 7.49 7.41
N SER A 46 8.01 6.96 7.32
CA SER A 46 8.79 7.14 6.11
C SER A 46 8.27 6.24 4.98
N TYR A 47 8.62 6.55 3.74
CA TYR A 47 8.34 5.67 2.61
C TYR A 47 8.91 4.26 2.82
N GLY A 48 10.09 4.13 3.46
CA GLY A 48 10.68 2.84 3.78
C GLY A 48 9.83 2.02 4.75
N ASP A 49 9.24 2.66 5.75
CA ASP A 49 8.35 1.99 6.72
C ASP A 49 7.06 1.52 6.06
N ILE A 50 6.46 2.36 5.20
CA ILE A 50 5.29 2.00 4.39
C ILE A 50 5.60 0.78 3.49
N CYS A 51 6.76 0.77 2.84
CA CYS A 51 7.20 -0.38 2.03
C CYS A 51 7.34 -1.65 2.88
N ARG A 52 7.91 -1.56 4.09
CA ARG A 52 8.02 -2.70 5.01
C ARG A 52 6.64 -3.24 5.36
N MET A 53 5.69 -2.38 5.74
CA MET A 53 4.32 -2.79 6.05
C MET A 53 3.64 -3.52 4.88
N LEU A 54 3.84 -3.04 3.65
CA LEU A 54 3.30 -3.69 2.44
C LEU A 54 3.86 -5.10 2.23
N ILE A 55 5.17 -5.26 2.41
CA ILE A 55 5.83 -6.58 2.29
C ILE A 55 5.34 -7.53 3.38
N GLU A 56 5.25 -7.08 4.62
CA GLU A 56 4.78 -7.88 5.75
C GLU A 56 3.31 -8.31 5.62
N ALA A 57 2.48 -7.47 5.03
CA ALA A 57 1.09 -7.80 4.75
C ALA A 57 0.98 -8.91 3.69
N GLU A 58 1.76 -8.80 2.60
CA GLU A 58 1.81 -9.82 1.55
C GLU A 58 2.28 -11.18 2.09
N VAL A 59 3.32 -11.19 2.93
CA VAL A 59 3.82 -12.42 3.57
C VAL A 59 2.75 -13.06 4.48
N ARG A 60 1.92 -12.25 5.13
CA ARG A 60 0.79 -12.72 5.95
C ARG A 60 -0.44 -13.12 5.13
N GLY A 61 -0.41 -12.96 3.80
CA GLY A 61 -1.54 -13.22 2.92
C GLY A 61 -2.71 -12.25 3.15
N GLY A 62 -2.43 -11.06 3.68
CA GLY A 62 -3.44 -10.04 4.02
C GLY A 62 -3.17 -8.71 3.33
N GLU A 63 -4.20 -7.88 3.23
CA GLU A 63 -4.03 -6.51 2.75
C GLU A 63 -3.42 -5.64 3.85
N ALA A 64 -2.49 -4.75 3.47
CA ALA A 64 -1.99 -3.72 4.38
C ALA A 64 -3.07 -2.63 4.51
N GLY A 65 -4.08 -2.90 5.33
CA GLY A 65 -5.09 -1.92 5.73
C GLY A 65 -4.55 -0.95 6.79
N PRO A 66 -5.37 0.03 7.23
CA PRO A 66 -5.08 0.78 8.45
C PRO A 66 -4.69 -0.20 9.56
N ALA A 67 -3.70 0.16 10.37
CA ALA A 67 -3.37 -0.60 11.55
C ALA A 67 -4.62 -0.63 12.45
N GLU A 68 -5.37 -1.73 12.41
CA GLU A 68 -6.36 -2.03 13.43
C GLU A 68 -5.64 -1.89 14.77
N PRO A 69 -6.19 -1.13 15.74
CA PRO A 69 -5.57 -0.99 17.03
C PRO A 69 -5.39 -2.39 17.60
N VAL A 70 -4.15 -2.79 17.85
CA VAL A 70 -3.87 -4.01 18.59
C VAL A 70 -4.42 -3.78 19.98
N GLU A 71 -5.65 -4.23 20.23
CA GLU A 71 -6.18 -4.29 21.58
C GLU A 71 -5.21 -5.15 22.39
N HIS A 72 -4.44 -4.48 23.23
CA HIS A 72 -3.64 -5.13 24.25
C HIS A 72 -4.64 -5.84 25.16
N GLY A 73 -4.78 -7.16 24.97
CA GLY A 73 -5.48 -8.02 25.90
C GLY A 73 -4.83 -7.86 27.27
N ILE A 74 -5.51 -7.10 28.12
CA ILE A 74 -5.14 -6.83 29.50
C ILE A 74 -4.94 -8.17 30.21
N GLU A 75 -3.76 -8.31 30.85
CA GLU A 75 -3.46 -9.37 31.81
C GLU A 75 -4.64 -9.55 32.78
N GLN A 76 -5.30 -10.70 32.75
CA GLN A 76 -6.07 -11.17 33.89
C GLN A 76 -5.23 -12.19 34.64
N VAL A 77 -4.50 -11.65 35.62
CA VAL A 77 -3.97 -12.39 36.75
C VAL A 77 -5.15 -12.81 37.61
N ALA A 78 -5.34 -14.12 37.78
CA ALA A 78 -6.10 -14.72 38.87
C ALA A 78 -5.46 -16.07 39.22
#